data_AF-A0A7R9ZF77-F1
#
_entry.id   AF-A0A7R9ZF77-F1
#
_cell.length_a   1.000
_cell.length_b   1.000
_cell.length_c   1.000
_cell.angle_alpha   90.00
_cell.angle_beta   90.00
_cell.angle_gamma   90.00
#
_symmetry.space_group_name_H-M   'P 1'
#
loop_
_entity.id
_entity.type
_entity.pdbx_description
1 polymer ?
#
loop_
_entity_poly.entity_id
_entity_poly.type
_entity_poly.pdbx_seq_one_letter_code
_entity_poly.pdbx_strand_id
1 'polypeptide(L)'
;ELDPSVGCASAWNDNLKGSENDPGFVHYWPELDQEQFHLASQFGGLGFTASLKLLADFLPGMKLANHPWDREIFDYFKEKKLSCIYPEVPRTFHLTWVGGAHEALLHRPMGLVRNTSMPHPSSLTNSGYEAYLRHYIASHCDDPSKVRAYDIRDDSDDAGWGKVTRDFPVLVGMGIGHEMRLTWYGTIWTSPMLGKGRVLIVAKYSPIYDEFRGCTQFSSGQQWAAALSQKKISVLSNKSVAEKPE
;
A
#
# COMPACT_ATOMS: atom_id res chain seq x y z
N GLU A 1 8.62 -16.85 -19.99
CA GLU A 1 7.23 -17.08 -19.55
C GLU A 1 6.89 -16.06 -18.48
N LEU A 2 5.67 -15.52 -18.49
CA LEU A 2 5.19 -14.69 -17.38
C LEU A 2 4.97 -15.60 -16.16
N ASP A 3 5.31 -15.12 -14.97
CA ASP A 3 5.04 -15.84 -13.73
C ASP A 3 3.52 -16.09 -13.61
N PRO A 4 3.07 -17.36 -13.49
CA PRO A 4 1.65 -17.69 -13.42
C PRO A 4 0.94 -17.10 -12.19
N SER A 5 1.68 -16.64 -11.19
CA SER A 5 1.16 -15.97 -10.01
C SER A 5 0.84 -14.49 -10.23
N VAL A 6 1.21 -13.91 -11.38
CA VAL A 6 0.90 -12.53 -11.75
C VAL A 6 -0.22 -12.51 -12.79
N GLY A 7 -1.40 -12.05 -12.37
CA GLY A 7 -2.60 -12.02 -13.20
C GLY A 7 -2.73 -10.76 -14.06
N CYS A 8 -2.21 -9.63 -13.59
CA CYS A 8 -2.33 -8.34 -14.27
C CYS A 8 -1.16 -7.38 -14.00
N ALA A 9 -1.13 -6.29 -14.77
CA ALA A 9 -0.41 -5.08 -14.42
C ALA A 9 -1.39 -3.90 -14.52
N SER A 10 -1.49 -3.09 -13.46
CA SER A 10 -2.28 -1.88 -13.40
C SER A 10 -1.38 -0.65 -13.55
N ALA A 11 -1.94 0.41 -14.11
CA ALA A 11 -1.36 1.74 -14.18
C ALA A 11 -1.74 2.61 -12.97
N TRP A 12 -2.56 2.11 -12.06
CA TRP A 12 -3.06 2.85 -10.91
C TRP A 12 -2.21 2.59 -9.67
N ASN A 13 -2.25 3.49 -8.68
CA ASN A 13 -1.76 3.22 -7.33
C ASN A 13 -2.66 3.99 -6.35
N ASP A 14 -3.54 3.28 -5.65
CA ASP A 14 -4.50 3.86 -4.72
C ASP A 14 -3.84 4.66 -3.59
N ASN A 15 -2.70 4.19 -3.07
CA ASN A 15 -2.08 4.80 -1.90
C ASN A 15 -1.25 6.04 -2.21
N LEU A 16 -1.08 6.35 -3.49
CA LEU A 16 -0.38 7.55 -3.91
C LEU A 16 -1.27 8.81 -3.75
N LYS A 17 -1.31 9.36 -2.54
CA LYS A 17 -2.06 10.59 -2.23
C LYS A 17 -1.14 11.81 -2.23
N GLY A 18 -1.43 12.79 -3.10
CA GLY A 18 -0.85 14.13 -2.99
C GLY A 18 -1.22 14.80 -1.67
N SER A 19 -0.38 15.71 -1.17
CA SER A 19 -0.66 16.38 0.09
C SER A 19 -2.00 17.15 -0.01
N GLU A 20 -2.84 17.07 1.03
CA GLU A 20 -4.14 17.77 1.06
C GLU A 20 -4.00 19.30 0.95
N ASN A 21 -2.80 19.82 1.21
CA ASN A 21 -2.48 21.24 1.14
C ASN A 21 -2.07 21.73 -0.25
N ASP A 22 -2.06 20.85 -1.26
CA ASP A 22 -1.68 21.24 -2.62
C ASP A 22 -2.69 20.72 -3.67
N PRO A 23 -3.74 21.52 -3.97
CA PRO A 23 -4.83 21.14 -4.85
C PRO A 23 -4.48 21.14 -6.35
N GLY A 24 -3.20 21.35 -6.72
CA GLY A 24 -2.75 21.30 -8.11
C GLY A 24 -2.91 19.91 -8.72
N PHE A 25 -3.67 19.77 -9.81
CA PHE A 25 -4.14 18.51 -10.41
C PHE A 25 -3.07 17.52 -10.91
N VAL A 26 -1.80 17.91 -11.00
CA VAL A 26 -0.71 17.04 -11.45
C VAL A 26 0.56 17.49 -10.73
N HIS A 27 1.00 16.70 -9.76
CA HIS A 27 2.29 16.92 -9.13
C HIS A 27 3.31 15.97 -9.73
N TYR A 28 4.38 16.53 -10.29
CA TYR A 28 5.59 15.77 -10.53
C TYR A 28 6.25 15.56 -9.17
N TRP A 29 6.47 14.31 -8.78
CA TRP A 29 7.18 13.98 -7.54
C TRP A 29 8.58 13.49 -7.90
N PRO A 30 9.56 14.41 -8.08
CA PRO A 30 10.91 14.04 -8.46
C PRO A 30 11.57 13.14 -7.40
N GLU A 31 11.15 13.24 -6.14
CA GLU A 31 11.57 12.38 -5.04
C GLU A 31 11.06 10.94 -5.11
N LEU A 32 10.07 10.65 -5.96
CA LEU A 32 9.62 9.27 -6.17
C LEU A 32 10.44 8.57 -7.23
N ASP A 33 10.77 7.32 -6.94
CA ASP A 33 11.36 6.42 -7.91
C ASP A 33 10.32 6.09 -8.98
N GLN A 34 10.47 6.72 -10.14
CA GLN A 34 9.60 6.57 -11.28
C GLN A 34 9.75 5.19 -11.95
N GLU A 35 10.78 4.44 -11.57
CA GLU A 35 11.04 3.09 -12.07
C GLU A 35 10.59 2.02 -11.08
N GLN A 36 10.18 2.38 -9.85
CA GLN A 36 9.74 1.41 -8.84
C GLN A 36 8.35 0.83 -9.17
N PHE A 37 8.24 -0.48 -9.00
CA PHE A 37 6.98 -1.23 -9.06
C PHE A 37 6.82 -2.09 -7.81
N HIS A 38 5.57 -2.49 -7.56
CA HIS A 38 5.15 -3.30 -6.44
C HIS A 38 4.20 -4.40 -6.90
N LEU A 39 4.06 -5.43 -6.08
CA LEU A 39 2.96 -6.37 -6.20
C LEU A 39 1.90 -6.02 -5.15
N ALA A 40 0.64 -6.30 -5.49
CA ALA A 40 -0.42 -6.44 -4.50
C ALA A 40 -1.33 -7.62 -4.88
N SER A 41 -1.89 -8.29 -3.87
CA SER A 41 -2.78 -9.45 -4.00
C SER A 41 -4.23 -9.04 -4.36
N GLN A 42 -4.37 -7.98 -5.14
CA GLN A 42 -5.61 -7.34 -5.52
C GLN A 42 -5.57 -6.95 -6.99
N PHE A 43 -6.74 -6.87 -7.63
CA PHE A 43 -6.86 -6.45 -9.01
C PHE A 43 -6.86 -4.92 -9.14
N GLY A 44 -5.95 -4.37 -9.96
CA GLY A 44 -5.64 -2.93 -9.88
C GLY A 44 -6.50 -1.97 -10.68
N GLY A 45 -7.38 -2.48 -11.56
CA GLY A 45 -8.30 -1.64 -12.34
C GLY A 45 -7.65 -0.43 -13.05
N LEU A 46 -8.47 0.58 -13.35
CA LEU A 46 -8.10 1.94 -13.77
C LEU A 46 -6.89 2.04 -14.73
N GLY A 47 -6.99 1.31 -15.84
CA GLY A 47 -5.94 1.18 -16.85
C GLY A 47 -5.04 0.00 -16.55
N PHE A 48 -5.41 -1.18 -17.02
CA PHE A 48 -4.71 -2.42 -16.72
C PHE A 48 -4.51 -3.26 -17.98
N THR A 49 -3.57 -4.18 -17.89
CA THR A 49 -3.43 -5.33 -18.77
C THR A 49 -3.65 -6.59 -17.95
N ALA A 50 -4.37 -7.56 -18.51
CA ALA A 50 -4.63 -8.85 -17.88
C ALA A 50 -4.04 -9.96 -18.75
N SER A 51 -3.52 -11.01 -18.13
CA SER A 51 -3.05 -12.18 -18.90
C SER A 51 -4.24 -12.87 -19.59
N LEU A 52 -4.01 -13.42 -20.78
CA LEU A 52 -5.04 -14.20 -21.48
C LEU A 52 -5.51 -15.39 -20.65
N LYS A 53 -4.63 -15.97 -19.84
CA LYS A 53 -4.96 -17.04 -18.89
C LYS A 53 -5.94 -16.56 -17.82
N LEU A 54 -5.67 -15.42 -17.18
CA LEU A 54 -6.60 -14.84 -16.19
C LEU A 54 -7.99 -14.66 -16.82
N LEU A 55 -8.06 -14.07 -18.02
CA LEU A 55 -9.35 -13.83 -18.68
C LEU A 55 -10.05 -15.15 -19.05
N ALA A 56 -9.33 -16.12 -19.58
CA ALA A 56 -9.88 -17.42 -19.96
C ALA A 56 -10.43 -18.20 -18.75
N ASP A 57 -9.77 -18.09 -17.60
CA ASP A 57 -10.18 -18.79 -16.38
C ASP A 57 -11.32 -18.05 -15.63
N PHE A 58 -11.30 -16.71 -15.62
CA PHE A 58 -12.25 -15.88 -14.86
C PHE A 58 -13.59 -15.68 -15.58
N LEU A 59 -13.57 -15.33 -16.88
CA LEU A 59 -14.77 -14.91 -17.61
C LEU A 59 -15.90 -15.95 -17.65
N PRO A 60 -15.64 -17.27 -17.80
CA PRO A 60 -16.71 -18.27 -17.80
C PRO A 60 -17.50 -18.36 -16.50
N GLY A 61 -16.91 -17.95 -15.37
CA GLY A 61 -17.52 -17.98 -14.04
C GLY A 61 -18.18 -16.67 -13.60
N MET A 62 -18.02 -15.59 -14.38
CA MET A 62 -18.43 -14.24 -13.98
C MET A 62 -19.97 -14.08 -13.95
N LYS A 63 -20.51 -13.55 -12.85
CA LYS A 63 -21.95 -13.40 -12.60
C LYS A 63 -22.43 -11.97 -12.84
N LEU A 64 -22.39 -11.53 -14.10
CA LEU A 64 -22.72 -10.17 -14.55
C LEU A 64 -24.09 -9.61 -14.15
N ALA A 65 -25.05 -10.46 -13.77
CA ALA A 65 -26.44 -10.03 -13.62
C ALA A 65 -26.70 -9.20 -12.35
N ASN A 66 -25.98 -9.43 -11.24
CA ASN A 66 -26.32 -8.86 -9.93
C ASN A 66 -25.12 -8.45 -9.06
N HIS A 67 -23.89 -8.63 -9.53
CA HIS A 67 -22.68 -8.33 -8.76
C HIS A 67 -21.74 -7.44 -9.57
N PRO A 68 -21.11 -6.44 -8.92
CA PRO A 68 -20.13 -5.61 -9.60
C PRO A 68 -18.88 -6.49 -9.86
N TRP A 69 -18.46 -6.52 -11.13
CA TRP A 69 -17.41 -7.43 -11.62
C TRP A 69 -16.06 -7.20 -10.93
N ASP A 70 -15.84 -5.99 -10.41
CA ASP A 70 -14.65 -5.63 -9.64
C ASP A 70 -14.59 -6.43 -8.33
N ARG A 71 -15.68 -6.61 -7.60
CA ARG A 71 -15.71 -7.47 -6.42
C ARG A 71 -15.40 -8.92 -6.78
N GLU A 72 -16.00 -9.44 -7.86
CA GLU A 72 -15.78 -10.83 -8.29
C GLU A 72 -14.32 -11.10 -8.65
N ILE A 73 -13.67 -10.19 -9.39
CA ILE A 73 -12.26 -10.38 -9.77
C ILE A 73 -11.32 -10.20 -8.58
N PHE A 74 -11.66 -9.35 -7.60
CA PHE A 74 -10.91 -9.26 -6.35
C PHE A 74 -10.95 -10.56 -5.56
N ASP A 75 -12.13 -11.14 -5.39
CA ASP A 75 -12.30 -12.42 -4.69
C ASP A 75 -11.57 -13.56 -5.43
N TYR A 76 -11.59 -13.52 -6.77
CA TYR A 76 -10.83 -14.46 -7.62
C TYR A 76 -9.32 -14.36 -7.38
N PHE A 77 -8.76 -13.14 -7.29
CA PHE A 77 -7.33 -12.94 -7.00
C PHE A 77 -6.93 -13.56 -5.67
N LYS A 78 -7.76 -13.38 -4.64
CA LYS A 78 -7.55 -13.98 -3.32
C LYS A 78 -7.60 -15.50 -3.36
N GLU A 79 -8.63 -16.07 -3.99
CA GLU A 79 -8.79 -17.53 -4.10
C GLU A 79 -7.61 -18.17 -4.84
N LYS A 80 -7.19 -17.55 -5.95
CA LYS A 80 -6.11 -18.07 -6.80
C LYS A 80 -4.71 -17.63 -6.38
N LYS A 81 -4.58 -16.84 -5.30
CA LYS A 81 -3.32 -16.27 -4.83
C LYS A 81 -2.56 -15.53 -5.95
N LEU A 82 -3.31 -14.76 -6.74
CA LEU A 82 -2.76 -13.95 -7.82
C LEU A 82 -2.37 -12.57 -7.31
N SER A 83 -1.37 -12.00 -7.97
CA SER A 83 -0.93 -10.62 -7.75
C SER A 83 -1.09 -9.80 -9.02
N CYS A 84 -1.19 -8.49 -8.85
CA CYS A 84 -1.08 -7.51 -9.91
C CYS A 84 0.16 -6.65 -9.68
N ILE A 85 0.81 -6.24 -10.77
CA ILE A 85 1.91 -5.27 -10.73
C ILE A 85 1.32 -3.86 -10.67
N TYR A 86 1.84 -3.02 -9.79
CA TYR A 86 1.46 -1.62 -9.63
C TYR A 86 2.71 -0.74 -9.69
N PRO A 87 2.68 0.40 -10.39
CA PRO A 87 3.78 1.35 -10.33
C PRO A 87 3.74 2.13 -9.01
N GLU A 88 4.91 2.56 -8.53
CA GLU A 88 4.99 3.53 -7.43
C GLU A 88 4.24 4.82 -7.81
N VAL A 89 4.45 5.28 -9.05
CA VAL A 89 3.76 6.44 -9.60
C VAL A 89 2.71 6.01 -10.61
N PRO A 90 1.43 6.41 -10.50
CA PRO A 90 0.41 6.11 -11.50
C PRO A 90 0.83 6.49 -12.93
N ARG A 91 0.26 5.78 -13.90
CA ARG A 91 0.40 6.02 -15.34
C ARG A 91 -0.93 6.38 -15.98
N THR A 92 -2.01 6.35 -15.21
CA THR A 92 -3.35 6.78 -15.59
C THR A 92 -3.86 7.83 -14.63
N PHE A 93 -4.79 8.65 -15.11
CA PHE A 93 -5.51 9.62 -14.31
C PHE A 93 -7.01 9.46 -14.52
N HIS A 94 -7.80 9.50 -13.44
CA HIS A 94 -9.25 9.45 -13.50
C HIS A 94 -9.83 10.89 -13.50
N LEU A 95 -10.14 11.42 -14.70
CA LEU A 95 -10.58 12.82 -14.92
C LEU A 95 -12.11 13.02 -14.81
N THR A 96 -12.88 11.96 -14.59
CA THR A 96 -14.33 12.05 -14.70
C THR A 96 -14.90 12.97 -13.60
N TRP A 97 -15.99 13.68 -13.90
CA TRP A 97 -16.76 14.50 -12.95
C TRP A 97 -18.21 13.99 -12.83
N VAL A 98 -18.69 13.24 -13.82
CA VAL A 98 -20.04 12.67 -13.86
C VAL A 98 -19.94 11.17 -14.13
N GLY A 99 -20.48 10.35 -13.23
CA GLY A 99 -20.45 8.88 -13.33
C GLY A 99 -21.24 8.19 -12.22
N GLY A 100 -21.48 6.88 -12.35
CA GLY A 100 -22.44 6.12 -11.52
C GLY A 100 -22.15 6.01 -10.01
N ALA A 101 -20.98 6.46 -9.53
CA ALA A 101 -20.59 6.38 -8.12
C ALA A 101 -19.63 7.53 -7.68
N HIS A 102 -19.82 8.73 -8.25
CA HIS A 102 -18.77 9.76 -8.24
C HIS A 102 -18.57 10.54 -6.92
N GLU A 103 -19.55 10.53 -6.00
CA GLU A 103 -19.51 11.43 -4.84
C GLU A 103 -18.43 11.11 -3.80
N ALA A 104 -17.71 9.98 -3.92
CA ALA A 104 -16.71 9.56 -2.92
C ALA A 104 -15.27 9.39 -3.43
N LEU A 105 -15.00 9.43 -4.75
CA LEU A 105 -13.74 8.95 -5.31
C LEU A 105 -12.93 10.03 -6.06
N LEU A 106 -12.18 10.79 -5.24
CA LEU A 106 -10.80 11.21 -5.48
C LEU A 106 -10.52 12.05 -6.75
N HIS A 107 -10.80 13.35 -6.67
CA HIS A 107 -10.00 14.36 -7.38
C HIS A 107 -8.63 14.46 -6.68
N ARG A 108 -7.69 13.59 -7.05
CA ARG A 108 -6.34 13.62 -6.48
C ARG A 108 -5.32 13.99 -7.55
N PRO A 109 -4.37 14.88 -7.22
CA PRO A 109 -3.19 15.05 -8.04
C PRO A 109 -2.49 13.71 -8.22
N MET A 110 -2.21 13.32 -9.46
CA MET A 110 -1.38 12.15 -9.75
C MET A 110 -0.26 12.56 -10.69
N GLY A 111 0.95 12.10 -10.39
CA GLY A 111 2.09 12.30 -11.26
C GLY A 111 1.98 11.41 -12.49
N LEU A 112 2.28 11.98 -13.66
CA LEU A 112 2.49 11.22 -14.89
C LEU A 112 3.98 11.21 -15.22
N VAL A 113 4.48 10.05 -15.58
CA VAL A 113 5.90 9.85 -15.93
C VAL A 113 6.04 9.66 -17.43
N ARG A 114 7.14 10.19 -17.97
CA ARG A 114 7.61 9.85 -19.31
C ARG A 114 8.74 8.83 -19.23
N ASN A 115 8.62 7.77 -20.03
CA ASN A 115 9.71 6.89 -20.45
C ASN A 115 10.60 6.36 -19.31
N THR A 116 10.18 5.27 -18.68
CA THR A 116 11.03 4.53 -17.73
C THR A 116 11.22 3.08 -18.14
N SER A 117 12.42 2.57 -17.85
CA SER A 117 12.70 1.14 -17.89
C SER A 117 12.14 0.48 -16.63
N MET A 118 11.68 -0.78 -16.73
CA MET A 118 11.37 -1.57 -15.54
C MET A 118 12.68 -2.13 -14.96
N PRO A 119 13.09 -1.73 -13.75
CA PRO A 119 14.24 -2.28 -13.10
C PRO A 119 13.86 -3.65 -12.51
N HIS A 120 14.70 -4.65 -12.77
CA HIS A 120 14.64 -5.98 -12.16
C HIS A 120 13.29 -6.72 -12.29
N PRO A 121 12.88 -7.15 -13.51
CA PRO A 121 11.63 -7.90 -13.74
C PRO A 121 11.50 -9.18 -12.90
N SER A 122 12.63 -9.79 -12.50
CA SER A 122 12.65 -10.98 -11.64
C SER A 122 12.06 -10.73 -10.25
N SER A 123 12.10 -9.49 -9.75
CA SER A 123 11.49 -9.09 -8.49
C SER A 123 9.97 -8.90 -8.56
N LEU A 124 9.40 -8.87 -9.77
CA LEU A 124 7.96 -8.70 -10.01
C LEU A 124 7.27 -10.06 -10.22
N THR A 125 7.70 -11.04 -9.43
CA THR A 125 7.14 -12.38 -9.27
C THR A 125 6.77 -12.55 -7.81
N ASN A 126 5.80 -13.40 -7.44
CA ASN A 126 5.47 -13.53 -6.00
C ASN A 126 6.70 -13.99 -5.19
N SER A 127 7.47 -14.95 -5.71
CA SER A 127 8.70 -15.42 -5.05
C SER A 127 9.81 -14.38 -5.03
N GLY A 128 10.00 -13.64 -6.13
CA GLY A 128 11.02 -12.61 -6.22
C GLY A 128 10.71 -11.40 -5.34
N TYR A 129 9.44 -11.02 -5.26
CA TYR A 129 8.98 -9.95 -4.40
C TYR A 129 9.04 -10.36 -2.93
N GLU A 130 8.67 -11.60 -2.60
CA GLU A 130 8.85 -12.15 -1.26
C GLU A 130 10.32 -12.09 -0.83
N ALA A 131 11.23 -12.58 -1.68
CA ALA A 131 12.67 -12.55 -1.40
C ALA A 131 13.20 -11.12 -1.22
N TYR A 132 12.72 -10.18 -2.04
CA TYR A 132 13.03 -8.76 -1.92
C TYR A 132 12.56 -8.20 -0.57
N LEU A 133 11.32 -8.46 -0.16
CA LEU A 133 10.77 -7.97 1.10
C LEU A 133 11.47 -8.60 2.30
N ARG A 134 11.74 -9.90 2.28
CA ARG A 134 12.51 -10.59 3.33
C ARG A 134 13.88 -9.96 3.51
N HIS A 135 14.61 -9.76 2.40
CA HIS A 135 15.92 -9.08 2.44
C HIS A 135 15.81 -7.64 2.97
N TYR A 136 14.79 -6.89 2.55
CA TYR A 136 14.55 -5.53 3.03
C TYR A 136 14.28 -5.49 4.53
N ILE A 137 13.42 -6.37 5.05
CA ILE A 137 13.11 -6.48 6.48
C ILE A 137 14.37 -6.86 7.25
N ALA A 138 15.08 -7.91 6.85
CA ALA A 138 16.29 -8.34 7.55
C ALA A 138 17.36 -7.22 7.65
N SER A 139 17.42 -6.33 6.64
CA SER A 139 18.36 -5.21 6.62
C SER A 139 17.90 -3.97 7.41
N HIS A 140 16.61 -3.87 7.75
CA HIS A 140 16.01 -2.64 8.31
C HIS A 140 15.08 -2.88 9.51
N CYS A 141 14.97 -4.10 10.02
CA CYS A 141 13.92 -4.43 10.99
C CYS A 141 14.11 -3.78 12.37
N ASP A 142 15.29 -3.22 12.65
CA ASP A 142 15.56 -2.39 13.83
C ASP A 142 15.38 -0.88 13.56
N ASP A 143 14.98 -0.48 12.34
CA ASP A 143 14.68 0.90 11.97
C ASP A 143 13.16 1.11 11.74
N PRO A 144 12.43 1.63 12.74
CA PRO A 144 11.00 1.89 12.62
C PRO A 144 10.63 3.04 11.68
N SER A 145 11.62 3.76 11.14
CA SER A 145 11.41 4.71 10.05
C SER A 145 11.40 4.04 8.67
N LYS A 146 11.75 2.74 8.61
CA LYS A 146 11.83 1.96 7.36
C LYS A 146 10.87 0.79 7.34
N VAL A 147 10.70 0.10 8.48
CA VAL A 147 9.84 -1.08 8.57
C VAL A 147 9.04 -1.04 9.87
N ARG A 148 7.74 -1.37 9.83
CA ARG A 148 6.92 -1.51 11.04
C ARG A 148 6.02 -2.73 11.00
N ALA A 149 5.94 -3.39 12.14
CA ALA A 149 5.04 -4.51 12.38
C ALA A 149 3.73 -4.03 13.06
N TYR A 150 2.59 -4.56 12.63
CA TYR A 150 1.29 -4.34 13.27
C TYR A 150 0.58 -5.66 13.59
N ASP A 151 -0.12 -5.70 14.72
CA ASP A 151 -0.99 -6.82 15.08
C ASP A 151 -2.32 -6.67 14.32
N ILE A 152 -2.40 -7.35 13.19
CA ILE A 152 -3.52 -7.35 12.25
C ILE A 152 -3.82 -8.82 11.98
N ARG A 153 -5.09 -9.19 11.91
CA ARG A 153 -5.52 -10.60 11.75
C ARG A 153 -5.54 -11.06 10.30
N ASP A 154 -5.99 -10.19 9.40
CA ASP A 154 -6.08 -10.43 7.95
C ASP A 154 -6.29 -9.10 7.20
N ASP A 155 -6.40 -9.14 5.86
CA ASP A 155 -6.64 -7.97 5.01
C ASP A 155 -7.99 -7.27 5.27
N SER A 156 -8.93 -7.95 5.93
CA SER A 156 -10.25 -7.42 6.28
C SER A 156 -10.38 -6.91 7.72
N ASP A 157 -9.29 -6.94 8.50
CA ASP A 157 -9.27 -6.48 9.88
C ASP A 157 -9.28 -4.93 9.97
N ASP A 158 -10.47 -4.35 9.83
CA ASP A 158 -10.71 -2.91 9.81
C ASP A 158 -10.15 -2.18 11.05
N ALA A 159 -10.22 -2.80 12.22
CA ALA A 159 -9.65 -2.21 13.44
C ALA A 159 -8.11 -2.12 13.38
N GLY A 160 -7.46 -3.18 12.90
CA GLY A 160 -6.02 -3.27 12.72
C GLY A 160 -5.52 -2.29 11.64
N TRP A 161 -6.10 -2.36 10.45
CA TRP A 161 -5.78 -1.46 9.35
C TRP A 161 -6.17 0.00 9.63
N GLY A 162 -7.27 0.22 10.36
CA GLY A 162 -7.66 1.54 10.84
C GLY A 162 -6.63 2.18 11.78
N LYS A 163 -5.85 1.38 12.53
CA LYS A 163 -4.70 1.91 13.28
C LYS A 163 -3.57 2.33 12.33
N VAL A 164 -3.26 1.52 11.33
CA VAL A 164 -2.23 1.83 10.33
C VAL A 164 -2.56 3.13 9.60
N THR A 165 -3.79 3.31 9.13
CA THR A 165 -4.20 4.52 8.40
C THR A 165 -4.22 5.78 9.28
N ARG A 166 -4.45 5.65 10.59
CA ARG A 166 -4.26 6.77 11.55
C ARG A 166 -2.80 7.15 11.72
N ASP A 167 -1.91 6.16 11.77
CA ASP A 167 -0.46 6.40 11.87
C ASP A 167 0.12 6.92 10.54
N PHE A 168 -0.50 6.52 9.42
CA PHE A 168 -0.10 6.83 8.05
C PHE A 168 -1.30 7.33 7.21
N PRO A 169 -1.72 8.60 7.38
CA PRO A 169 -2.92 9.16 6.74
C PRO A 169 -2.79 9.35 5.22
N VAL A 170 -1.63 9.03 4.65
CA VAL A 170 -1.39 8.98 3.19
C VAL A 170 -2.04 7.76 2.54
N LEU A 171 -2.27 6.69 3.31
CA LEU A 171 -2.91 5.48 2.81
C LEU A 171 -4.42 5.69 2.63
N VAL A 172 -4.99 5.13 1.57
CA VAL A 172 -6.43 5.23 1.30
C VAL A 172 -7.27 4.46 2.31
N GLY A 173 -6.72 3.39 2.87
CA GLY A 173 -7.43 2.52 3.81
C GLY A 173 -8.25 1.45 3.10
N MET A 174 -9.39 1.12 3.69
CA MET A 174 -10.24 0.02 3.26
C MET A 174 -10.95 0.35 1.93
N GLY A 175 -10.89 -0.60 1.01
CA GLY A 175 -11.48 -0.54 -0.32
C GLY A 175 -12.77 -1.35 -0.47
N ILE A 176 -13.13 -1.57 -1.74
CA ILE A 176 -14.22 -2.48 -2.11
C ILE A 176 -13.93 -3.85 -1.50
N GLY A 177 -14.96 -4.43 -0.89
CA GLY A 177 -14.84 -5.72 -0.25
C GLY A 177 -14.37 -5.71 1.19
N HIS A 178 -14.23 -4.52 1.79
CA HIS A 178 -13.71 -4.32 3.15
C HIS A 178 -12.31 -4.89 3.30
N GLU A 179 -11.43 -4.61 2.34
CA GLU A 179 -10.02 -5.01 2.38
C GLU A 179 -9.10 -3.80 2.21
N MET A 180 -7.95 -3.81 2.89
CA MET A 180 -6.95 -2.76 2.76
C MET A 180 -6.40 -2.69 1.33
N ARG A 181 -6.35 -1.50 0.72
CA ARG A 181 -5.89 -1.33 -0.67
C ARG A 181 -4.38 -1.54 -0.85
N LEU A 182 -4.01 -2.22 -1.94
CA LEU A 182 -2.63 -2.49 -2.38
C LEU A 182 -1.77 -3.25 -1.36
N THR A 183 -2.38 -4.15 -0.60
CA THR A 183 -1.62 -5.09 0.21
C THR A 183 -1.10 -6.24 -0.64
N TRP A 184 0.11 -6.69 -0.35
CA TRP A 184 0.62 -7.99 -0.78
C TRP A 184 0.72 -8.89 0.44
N TYR A 185 -0.27 -9.77 0.61
CA TYR A 185 -0.35 -10.74 1.72
C TYR A 185 0.02 -10.13 3.09
N GLY A 186 -0.67 -9.03 3.46
CA GLY A 186 -0.42 -8.34 4.72
C GLY A 186 0.77 -7.39 4.75
N THR A 187 1.40 -7.10 3.62
CA THR A 187 2.44 -6.08 3.50
C THR A 187 1.95 -4.92 2.66
N ILE A 188 2.40 -3.71 2.98
CA ILE A 188 2.06 -2.50 2.20
C ILE A 188 3.15 -1.47 2.32
N TRP A 189 3.52 -0.86 1.20
CA TRP A 189 4.40 0.30 1.19
C TRP A 189 3.59 1.57 1.38
N THR A 190 4.03 2.42 2.30
CA THR A 190 3.52 3.79 2.36
C THR A 190 4.11 4.60 1.21
N SER A 191 3.35 5.52 0.64
CA SER A 191 3.93 6.57 -0.18
C SER A 191 4.91 7.40 0.64
N PRO A 192 5.99 7.93 0.04
CA PRO A 192 6.90 8.80 0.74
C PRO A 192 6.18 9.98 1.39
N MET A 193 6.31 10.06 2.70
CA MET A 193 5.84 11.21 3.45
C MET A 193 6.91 12.30 3.31
N LEU A 194 6.51 13.55 3.03
CA LEU A 194 7.41 14.70 2.86
C LEU A 194 8.60 14.65 3.84
N GLY A 195 9.81 14.40 3.30
CA GLY A 195 11.07 14.36 4.06
C GLY A 195 11.32 13.14 4.96
N LYS A 196 10.46 12.11 4.96
CA LYS A 196 10.59 10.92 5.83
C LYS A 196 10.77 9.59 5.08
N GLY A 197 10.70 9.59 3.76
CA GLY A 197 10.81 8.38 2.95
C GLY A 197 9.62 7.44 3.10
N ARG A 198 9.73 6.25 2.49
CA ARG A 198 8.73 5.19 2.57
C ARG A 198 8.94 4.28 3.78
N VAL A 199 7.86 3.75 4.31
CA VAL A 199 7.84 2.72 5.35
C VAL A 199 7.18 1.48 4.79
N LEU A 200 7.79 0.31 4.99
CA LEU A 200 7.15 -0.98 4.79
C LEU A 200 6.35 -1.34 6.04
N ILE A 201 5.04 -1.50 5.90
CA ILE A 201 4.17 -2.01 6.95
C ILE A 201 4.00 -3.51 6.75
N VAL A 202 4.15 -4.28 7.83
CA VAL A 202 4.02 -5.75 7.84
C VAL A 202 3.02 -6.17 8.90
N ALA A 203 1.95 -6.81 8.48
CA ALA A 203 0.97 -7.42 9.36
C ALA A 203 1.51 -8.72 9.96
N LYS A 204 1.11 -9.03 11.20
CA LYS A 204 1.50 -10.26 11.90
C LYS A 204 1.14 -11.55 11.17
N TYR A 205 0.04 -11.55 10.41
CA TYR A 205 -0.39 -12.70 9.64
C TYR A 205 0.38 -12.87 8.30
N SER A 206 1.21 -11.90 7.92
CA SER A 206 1.95 -11.94 6.67
C SER A 206 2.93 -13.12 6.66
N PRO A 207 3.12 -13.82 5.51
CA PRO A 207 4.05 -14.94 5.42
C PRO A 207 5.52 -14.57 5.68
N ILE A 208 5.86 -13.27 5.65
CA ILE A 208 7.21 -12.77 5.88
C ILE A 208 7.38 -12.15 7.28
N TYR A 209 6.39 -12.25 8.15
CA TYR A 209 6.45 -11.68 9.50
C TYR A 209 7.52 -12.34 10.38
N ASP A 210 7.87 -13.59 10.08
CA ASP A 210 8.89 -14.34 10.82
C ASP A 210 10.30 -13.75 10.71
N GLU A 211 10.58 -12.94 9.68
CA GLU A 211 11.84 -12.20 9.53
C GLU A 211 12.11 -11.25 10.71
N PHE A 212 11.06 -10.80 11.42
CA PHE A 212 11.23 -9.96 12.60
C PHE A 212 11.80 -10.71 13.81
N ARG A 213 11.83 -12.05 13.80
CA ARG A 213 12.38 -12.85 14.93
C ARG A 213 13.87 -12.61 15.14
N GLY A 214 14.60 -12.20 14.11
CA GLY A 214 16.04 -11.89 14.19
C GLY A 214 16.34 -10.49 14.73
N CYS A 215 15.32 -9.67 14.99
CA CYS A 215 15.49 -8.24 15.23
C CYS A 215 15.61 -7.94 16.73
N THR A 216 16.53 -7.05 17.09
CA THR A 216 16.82 -6.72 18.49
C THR A 216 15.61 -6.08 19.18
N GLN A 217 14.81 -5.32 18.43
CA GLN A 217 13.58 -4.71 18.93
C GLN A 217 12.46 -5.72 19.22
N PHE A 218 12.45 -6.86 18.52
CA PHE A 218 11.44 -7.90 18.71
C PHE A 218 11.81 -8.87 19.84
N SER A 219 13.11 -9.15 20.00
CA SER A 219 13.64 -10.02 21.06
C SER A 219 13.58 -9.39 22.45
N SER A 220 13.48 -8.06 22.56
CA SER A 220 13.33 -7.34 23.83
C SER A 220 11.88 -7.23 24.35
N GLY A 221 10.91 -7.82 23.66
CA GLY A 221 9.50 -7.83 24.10
C GLY A 221 8.77 -6.48 23.95
N GLN A 222 9.40 -5.48 23.32
CA GLN A 222 8.74 -4.22 23.00
C GLN A 222 7.79 -4.41 21.81
N GLN A 223 6.53 -4.75 22.12
CA GLN A 223 5.45 -4.68 21.14
C GLN A 223 5.27 -3.24 20.65
N TRP A 224 5.23 -3.07 19.33
CA TRP A 224 5.03 -1.80 18.63
C TRP A 224 3.62 -1.23 18.86
N ALA A 225 3.41 -0.61 20.01
CA ALA A 225 2.18 0.09 20.35
C ALA A 225 2.35 1.58 20.68
N ALA A 226 3.56 2.14 20.82
CA ALA A 226 3.71 3.46 21.48
C ALA A 226 4.62 4.51 20.81
N ALA A 227 5.10 4.35 19.57
CA ALA A 227 6.04 5.33 18.99
C ALA A 227 5.43 6.69 18.54
N LEU A 228 4.11 6.89 18.66
CA LEU A 228 3.46 8.18 18.35
C LEU A 228 2.89 8.92 19.56
N SER A 229 2.86 8.33 20.76
CA SER A 229 2.37 9.02 21.97
C SER A 229 3.44 9.89 22.64
N GLN A 230 4.73 9.57 22.48
CA GLN A 230 5.79 10.27 23.21
C GLN A 230 6.21 11.60 22.58
N LYS A 231 5.91 11.86 21.29
CA LYS A 231 6.29 13.13 20.65
C LYS A 231 5.29 14.28 20.89
N LYS A 232 4.11 14.00 21.44
CA LYS A 232 3.08 15.02 21.76
C LYS A 232 3.08 15.46 23.23
N ILE A 233 3.65 14.66 24.14
CA ILE A 233 3.67 14.95 25.58
C ILE A 233 4.81 15.91 25.96
N SER A 234 5.94 15.90 25.25
CA SER A 234 7.08 16.78 25.57
C SER A 234 6.90 18.24 25.11
N VAL A 235 5.96 18.53 24.19
CA VAL A 235 5.70 19.91 23.72
C VAL A 235 4.67 20.63 24.59
N LEU A 236 3.83 19.89 25.34
CA LEU A 236 2.84 20.47 26.26
C LEU A 236 3.36 20.67 27.69
N SER A 237 4.48 20.04 28.06
CA SER A 237 5.07 20.16 29.41
C SER A 237 5.94 21.41 29.63
N ASN A 238 6.29 22.17 28.57
CA ASN A 238 7.21 23.31 28.67
C ASN A 238 6.54 24.69 28.54
N LYS A 239 5.21 24.79 28.65
CA LYS A 239 4.49 26.08 28.52
C LYS A 239 3.67 26.52 29.74
N SER A 240 3.79 25.85 30.89
CA SER A 240 3.03 26.21 32.09
C SER A 240 3.87 26.37 33.34
N VAL A 241 5.02 27.04 33.27
CA VAL A 241 5.62 27.69 34.45
C VAL A 241 6.37 28.95 33.97
N ALA A 242 5.63 30.06 33.88
CA ALA A 242 6.23 31.39 33.98
C ALA A 242 5.33 32.15 34.96
N GLU A 243 5.72 32.07 36.23
CA GLU A 243 5.20 32.86 37.33
C GLU A 243 5.36 34.35 37.01
N LYS A 244 4.30 35.12 37.30
CA LYS A 244 4.43 36.56 37.50
C LYS A 244 5.18 36.80 38.81
N PRO A 245 6.08 37.79 38.85
CA PRO A 245 6.28 38.57 40.05
C PRO A 245 5.72 39.99 39.87
N GLU A 246 5.34 40.53 41.02
CA GLU A 246 4.73 41.82 41.34
C GLU A 246 5.46 43.05 40.80
#